data_AF-A0A415IZK6-F1
#
_entry.id   AF-A0A415IZK6-F1
#
_cell.length_a   1.000
_cell.length_b   1.000
_cell.length_c   1.000
_cell.angle_alpha   90.00
_cell.angle_beta   90.00
_cell.angle_gamma   90.00
#
_symmetry.space_group_name_H-M   'P 1'
#
loop_
_entity.id
_entity.type
_entity.pdbx_description
1 polymer ?
#
loop_
_entity_poly.entity_id
_entity_poly.type
_entity_poly.pdbx_seq_one_letter_code
_entity_poly.pdbx_strand_id
1 'polypeptide(L)'
;MKKNILSIFCCLSLLTLASCSDDYNDASTKHVYGGNEDPYLKVDEDAQITWTKTFKINIASSATQTVVNLEGYAELFETQLGMSVDGVLSGLEDGSVVFYPINASRNKWTKTAYTKDDSGWYFNSANQPCAADDADRKATVTLDKTAKSLIAAVTPEAGGGTSLQLNVGFAKNGPDFDDYVRFTFNLSVDDPTYIYMDYTFSYDGAYTIELPEDYASNIEDVFGMSFSEFNDALDAGEIQFALADPATQKWINKGTPATTYYTNLAGQVTQADADDFAISAAYEMNSNGVESLIFKYNNTLAEGTTGQICVGFVDKNDEGKAMKFMISYYIGALGK
;
A
#
# COMPACT_ATOMS: atom_id res chain seq x y z
N MET A 1 59.37 23.37 -11.93
CA MET A 1 58.27 22.78 -11.13
C MET A 1 58.69 21.78 -10.05
N LYS A 2 59.93 21.25 -10.02
CA LYS A 2 60.34 20.27 -8.99
C LYS A 2 60.71 20.84 -7.60
N LYS A 3 60.93 22.16 -7.47
CA LYS A 3 61.32 22.79 -6.19
C LYS A 3 60.16 23.13 -5.26
N ASN A 4 58.92 23.07 -5.73
CA ASN A 4 57.74 23.49 -4.96
C ASN A 4 56.96 22.30 -4.35
N ILE A 5 57.26 21.06 -4.76
CA ILE A 5 56.59 19.86 -4.24
C ILE A 5 57.06 19.56 -2.82
N LEU A 6 58.35 19.76 -2.51
CA LEU A 6 58.89 19.50 -1.17
C LEU A 6 58.34 20.50 -0.12
N SER A 7 58.14 21.76 -0.50
CA SER A 7 57.51 22.76 0.38
C SER A 7 56.02 22.49 0.62
N ILE A 8 55.29 21.96 -0.38
CA ILE A 8 53.89 21.57 -0.20
C ILE A 8 53.78 20.32 0.70
N PHE A 9 54.70 19.37 0.59
CA PHE A 9 54.76 18.20 1.48
C PHE A 9 55.13 18.57 2.92
N CYS A 10 56.04 19.54 3.12
CA CYS A 10 56.35 20.08 4.45
C CYS A 10 55.20 20.91 5.05
N CYS A 11 54.40 21.59 4.23
CA CYS A 11 53.18 22.29 4.71
C CYS A 11 52.03 21.31 5.02
N LEU A 12 51.94 20.19 4.30
CA LEU A 12 50.99 19.10 4.61
C LEU A 12 51.36 18.34 5.89
N SER A 13 52.64 18.30 6.29
CA SER A 13 53.05 17.75 7.59
C SER A 13 52.84 18.71 8.77
N LEU A 14 52.54 19.99 8.51
CA LEU A 14 52.18 20.99 9.52
C LEU A 14 50.67 21.17 9.69
N LEU A 15 49.87 20.63 8.76
CA LEU A 15 48.49 20.26 9.04
C LEU A 15 48.59 19.04 9.95
N THR A 16 48.70 19.30 11.25
CA THR A 16 48.46 18.31 12.28
C THR A 16 47.20 17.56 11.88
N LEU A 17 47.36 16.32 11.40
CA LEU A 17 46.40 15.29 11.72
C LEU A 17 46.27 15.42 13.23
N ALA A 18 45.19 16.05 13.70
CA ALA A 18 44.81 15.90 15.09
C ALA A 18 44.76 14.40 15.26
N SER A 19 45.77 13.85 15.95
CA SER A 19 45.85 12.44 16.18
C SER A 19 44.51 12.06 16.80
N CYS A 20 43.91 10.98 16.30
CA CYS A 20 42.97 10.23 17.12
C CYS A 20 43.58 10.16 18.52
N SER A 21 42.79 10.49 19.53
CA SER A 21 43.23 10.46 20.92
C SER A 21 44.08 9.20 21.18
N ASP A 22 45.30 9.38 21.71
CA ASP A 22 46.13 8.25 22.16
C ASP A 22 45.56 7.63 23.46
N ASP A 23 44.46 8.18 23.98
CA ASP A 23 43.71 7.58 25.07
C ASP A 23 42.96 6.36 24.52
N TYR A 24 43.46 5.17 24.86
CA TYR A 24 42.77 3.91 24.59
C TYR A 24 41.30 3.93 25.02
N ASN A 25 40.94 4.73 26.04
CA ASN A 25 39.56 4.86 26.46
C ASN A 25 38.67 5.48 25.37
N ASP A 26 39.19 6.38 24.53
CA ASP A 26 38.46 7.05 23.44
C ASP A 26 38.08 6.07 22.31
N ALA A 27 38.80 4.94 22.19
CA ALA A 27 38.45 3.85 21.29
C ALA A 27 37.53 2.79 21.94
N SER A 28 37.30 2.87 23.26
CA SER A 28 36.50 1.92 24.03
C SER A 28 35.19 2.51 24.58
N THR A 29 35.07 3.83 24.56
CA THR A 29 33.84 4.56 24.87
C THR A 29 32.91 4.51 23.66
N LYS A 30 31.62 4.33 23.93
CA LYS A 30 30.62 4.29 22.88
C LYS A 30 30.50 5.67 22.23
N HIS A 31 30.39 5.71 20.90
CA HIS A 31 30.23 6.94 20.15
C HIS A 31 29.01 7.72 20.66
N VAL A 32 29.18 9.02 20.87
CA VAL A 32 28.12 9.92 21.32
C VAL A 32 27.68 10.71 20.08
N TYR A 33 26.51 10.38 19.55
CA TYR A 33 26.01 11.06 18.35
C TYR A 33 25.67 12.53 18.64
N GLY A 34 26.14 13.44 17.78
CA GLY A 34 25.80 14.85 17.86
C GLY A 34 24.32 15.16 17.63
N GLY A 35 23.91 16.41 17.85
CA GLY A 35 22.50 16.84 17.65
C GLY A 35 21.99 16.67 16.21
N ASN A 36 22.88 16.80 15.22
CA ASN A 36 22.58 16.64 13.79
C ASN A 36 23.02 15.27 13.23
N GLU A 37 23.41 14.35 14.10
CA GLU A 37 23.89 13.03 13.72
C GLU A 37 22.87 11.97 14.16
N ASP A 38 22.47 11.15 13.20
CA ASP A 38 21.51 10.08 13.39
C ASP A 38 22.19 8.84 14.01
N PRO A 39 21.73 8.37 15.19
CA PRO A 39 22.26 7.16 15.80
C PRO A 39 22.01 5.91 14.93
N TYR A 40 23.02 5.06 14.82
CA TYR A 40 22.85 3.73 14.25
C TYR A 40 21.90 2.90 15.11
N LEU A 41 20.94 2.22 14.48
CA LEU A 41 20.05 1.29 15.15
C LEU A 41 20.75 -0.06 15.27
N LYS A 42 21.13 -0.41 16.50
CA LYS A 42 21.51 -1.80 16.81
C LYS A 42 20.25 -2.66 16.73
N VAL A 43 20.24 -3.63 15.82
CA VAL A 43 19.09 -4.52 15.64
C VAL A 43 18.89 -5.39 16.88
N ASP A 44 17.71 -5.26 17.46
CA ASP A 44 17.13 -6.14 18.47
C ASP A 44 15.73 -6.53 18.00
N GLU A 45 15.55 -7.83 17.74
CA GLU A 45 14.28 -8.41 17.29
C GLU A 45 13.25 -8.47 18.43
N ASP A 46 13.71 -8.63 19.68
CA ASP A 46 12.84 -8.71 20.84
C ASP A 46 12.23 -7.34 21.18
N ALA A 47 12.85 -6.25 20.72
CA ALA A 47 12.36 -4.88 20.87
C ALA A 47 11.35 -4.45 19.78
N GLN A 48 11.00 -5.33 18.83
CA GLN A 48 10.16 -4.99 17.69
C GLN A 48 8.71 -5.48 17.82
N ILE A 49 7.78 -4.55 17.64
CA ILE A 49 6.35 -4.81 17.46
C ILE A 49 6.01 -4.62 15.99
N THR A 50 5.28 -5.56 15.40
CA THR A 50 4.84 -5.47 14.00
C THR A 50 3.33 -5.44 13.91
N TRP A 51 2.80 -4.44 13.19
CA TRP A 51 1.39 -4.31 12.85
C TRP A 51 1.22 -4.35 11.34
N THR A 52 0.28 -5.15 10.87
CA THR A 52 -0.07 -5.22 9.47
C THR A 52 -1.52 -4.79 9.29
N LYS A 53 -1.77 -3.85 8.38
CA LYS A 53 -3.11 -3.36 8.07
C LYS A 53 -3.25 -3.08 6.57
N THR A 54 -4.29 -3.66 5.98
CA THR A 54 -4.78 -3.30 4.65
C THR A 54 -5.91 -2.30 4.78
N PHE A 55 -5.81 -1.20 4.03
CA PHE A 55 -6.81 -0.16 3.84
C PHE A 55 -7.47 -0.35 2.47
N LYS A 56 -8.72 0.07 2.32
CA LYS A 56 -9.41 0.02 1.03
C LYS A 56 -9.65 1.45 0.53
N ILE A 57 -9.28 1.75 -0.71
CA ILE A 57 -9.54 3.07 -1.30
C ILE A 57 -11.04 3.30 -1.50
N ASN A 58 -11.48 4.57 -1.50
CA ASN A 58 -12.85 5.00 -1.80
C ASN A 58 -13.97 4.54 -0.84
N ILE A 59 -13.65 3.92 0.30
CA ILE A 59 -14.65 3.68 1.36
C ILE A 59 -14.80 4.94 2.21
N ALA A 60 -15.94 5.62 2.09
CA ALA A 60 -16.24 6.80 2.88
C ALA A 60 -16.22 6.49 4.39
N SER A 61 -15.29 7.17 5.08
CA SER A 61 -15.46 7.75 6.43
C SER A 61 -15.14 6.98 7.73
N SER A 62 -14.35 5.90 7.77
CA SER A 62 -13.73 5.51 9.09
C SER A 62 -12.56 4.53 9.05
N ALA A 63 -12.33 3.83 7.94
CA ALA A 63 -11.39 2.71 7.91
C ALA A 63 -9.93 3.09 7.58
N THR A 64 -9.57 4.37 7.39
CA THR A 64 -8.25 4.79 6.88
C THR A 64 -7.14 4.85 7.92
N GLN A 65 -7.43 4.48 9.16
CA GLN A 65 -6.43 4.46 10.24
C GLN A 65 -6.49 3.16 11.05
N THR A 66 -5.37 2.83 11.68
CA THR A 66 -5.26 1.81 12.72
C THR A 66 -4.69 2.46 13.98
N VAL A 67 -5.23 2.06 15.13
CA VAL A 67 -4.85 2.57 16.44
C VAL A 67 -4.22 1.44 17.22
N VAL A 68 -2.99 1.66 17.68
CA VAL A 68 -2.20 0.71 18.46
C VAL A 68 -2.07 1.25 19.87
N ASN A 69 -2.73 0.60 20.82
CA ASN A 69 -2.64 0.96 22.23
C ASN A 69 -1.28 0.50 22.80
N LEU A 70 -0.53 1.45 23.37
CA LEU A 70 0.80 1.20 23.94
C LEU A 70 0.76 0.32 25.19
N GLU A 71 -0.32 0.41 25.98
CA GLU A 71 -0.51 -0.43 27.19
C GLU A 71 -0.63 -1.91 26.85
N GLY A 72 -1.05 -2.25 25.63
CA GLY A 72 -1.00 -3.63 25.13
C GLY A 72 0.41 -4.23 25.07
N TYR A 73 1.44 -3.38 25.18
CA TYR A 73 2.86 -3.76 25.12
C TYR A 73 3.63 -3.34 26.37
N ALA A 74 2.95 -3.10 27.50
CA ALA A 74 3.56 -2.60 28.72
C ALA A 74 4.76 -3.46 29.20
N GLU A 75 4.66 -4.79 29.13
CA GLU A 75 5.75 -5.71 29.50
C GLU A 75 7.01 -5.50 28.63
N LEU A 76 6.83 -5.18 27.34
CA LEU A 76 7.95 -4.91 26.45
C LEU A 76 8.61 -3.56 26.77
N PHE A 77 7.81 -2.53 27.09
CA PHE A 77 8.32 -1.25 27.58
C PHE A 77 9.11 -1.45 28.89
N GLU A 78 8.60 -2.24 29.82
CA GLU A 78 9.32 -2.55 31.07
C GLU A 78 10.61 -3.33 30.83
N THR A 79 10.60 -4.29 29.90
CA THR A 79 11.78 -5.12 29.61
C THR A 79 12.88 -4.32 28.89
N GLN A 80 12.51 -3.58 27.85
CA GLN A 80 13.47 -2.92 26.97
C GLN A 80 13.88 -1.53 27.46
N LEU A 81 12.97 -0.80 28.10
CA LEU A 81 13.23 0.54 28.62
C LEU A 81 13.32 0.59 30.14
N GLY A 82 12.89 -0.45 30.87
CA GLY A 82 12.85 -0.36 32.35
C GLY A 82 11.83 0.66 32.85
N MET A 83 10.84 0.99 32.03
CA MET A 83 9.85 2.06 32.28
C MET A 83 8.45 1.55 31.95
N SER A 84 7.45 1.97 32.73
CA SER A 84 6.05 1.81 32.33
C SER A 84 5.73 2.72 31.15
N VAL A 85 4.62 2.47 30.45
CA VAL A 85 4.14 3.34 29.36
C VAL A 85 3.97 4.79 29.84
N ASP A 86 3.38 5.01 31.01
CA ASP A 86 3.27 6.35 31.63
C ASP A 86 4.63 7.00 31.90
N GLY A 87 5.61 6.20 32.34
CA GLY A 87 6.98 6.65 32.55
C GLY A 87 7.61 7.10 31.25
N VAL A 88 7.44 6.33 30.17
CA VAL A 88 7.94 6.67 28.83
C VAL A 88 7.31 7.96 28.31
N LEU A 89 5.99 8.10 28.42
CA LEU A 89 5.29 9.31 27.98
C LEU A 89 5.71 10.55 28.80
N SER A 90 5.89 10.42 30.11
CA SER A 90 6.44 11.48 30.95
C SER A 90 7.88 11.82 30.57
N GLY A 91 8.67 10.80 30.23
CA GLY A 91 10.05 10.95 29.79
C GLY A 91 10.22 11.71 28.47
N LEU A 92 9.17 11.76 27.63
CA LEU A 92 9.17 12.62 26.44
C LEU A 92 9.07 14.11 26.81
N GLU A 93 8.42 14.45 27.92
CA GLU A 93 8.26 15.84 28.38
C GLU A 93 9.53 16.35 29.07
N ASP A 94 10.21 15.51 29.86
CA ASP A 94 11.45 15.88 30.53
C ASP A 94 12.72 15.63 29.68
N GLY A 95 12.57 14.96 28.54
CA GLY A 95 13.62 14.69 27.58
C GLY A 95 14.49 13.47 27.90
N SER A 96 14.15 12.67 28.92
CA SER A 96 14.82 11.40 29.22
C SER A 96 14.48 10.28 28.23
N VAL A 97 13.41 10.44 27.45
CA VAL A 97 12.99 9.55 26.36
C VAL A 97 12.84 10.37 25.09
N VAL A 98 13.12 9.74 23.94
CA VAL A 98 12.87 10.30 22.62
C VAL A 98 11.91 9.43 21.82
N PHE A 99 11.16 10.05 20.92
CA PHE A 99 10.31 9.39 19.93
C PHE A 99 10.76 9.84 18.54
N TYR A 100 11.18 8.90 17.69
CA TYR A 100 11.71 9.20 16.36
C TYR A 100 11.33 8.13 15.32
N PRO A 101 11.27 8.51 14.03
CA PRO A 101 11.21 7.56 12.94
C PRO A 101 12.55 6.84 12.77
N ILE A 102 12.47 5.67 12.15
CA ILE A 102 13.62 4.80 11.90
C ILE A 102 13.71 4.53 10.40
N ASN A 103 14.87 4.78 9.81
CA ASN A 103 15.18 4.35 8.45
C ASN A 103 15.70 2.92 8.50
N ALA A 104 14.78 1.97 8.31
CA ALA A 104 15.11 0.54 8.32
C ALA A 104 16.11 0.15 7.21
N SER A 105 16.04 0.78 6.04
CA SER A 105 16.98 0.51 4.93
C SER A 105 18.42 0.90 5.24
N ARG A 106 18.63 1.83 6.18
CA ARG A 106 19.95 2.30 6.62
C ARG A 106 20.28 1.88 8.05
N ASN A 107 19.40 1.12 8.71
CA ASN A 107 19.49 0.77 10.13
C ASN A 107 19.89 1.97 11.00
N LYS A 108 19.13 3.06 10.91
CA LYS A 108 19.40 4.25 11.73
C LYS A 108 18.13 4.93 12.20
N TRP A 109 18.20 5.52 13.38
CA TRP A 109 17.22 6.50 13.82
C TRP A 109 17.27 7.72 12.91
N THR A 110 16.19 8.49 12.85
CA THR A 110 16.14 9.73 12.08
C THR A 110 15.65 10.85 12.99
N LYS A 111 16.56 11.70 13.46
CA LYS A 111 16.27 12.83 14.36
C LYS A 111 15.60 13.97 13.58
N THR A 112 14.43 13.70 13.01
CA THR A 112 13.63 14.71 12.30
C THR A 112 12.56 15.29 13.22
N ALA A 113 12.33 16.60 13.10
CA ALA A 113 11.20 17.26 13.76
C ALA A 113 9.87 16.68 13.26
N TYR A 114 8.82 16.78 14.08
CA TYR A 114 7.48 16.38 13.69
C TYR A 114 7.01 17.17 12.47
N THR A 115 6.43 16.47 11.50
CA THR A 115 5.85 17.07 10.30
C THR A 115 4.33 17.02 10.29
N LYS A 116 3.72 16.34 11.28
CA LYS A 116 2.28 16.24 11.47
C LYS A 116 1.87 16.56 12.91
N ASP A 117 1.02 17.57 13.06
CA ASP A 117 0.26 17.91 14.27
C ASP A 117 1.10 17.91 15.56
N ASP A 118 2.38 18.32 15.47
CA ASP A 118 3.38 18.31 16.54
C ASP A 118 3.49 16.99 17.34
N SER A 119 3.10 15.87 16.72
CA SER A 119 2.96 14.57 17.38
C SER A 119 3.40 13.39 16.52
N GLY A 120 3.86 13.64 15.29
CA GLY A 120 4.35 12.59 14.41
C GLY A 120 4.80 13.08 13.05
N TRP A 121 4.76 12.18 12.07
CA TRP A 121 5.30 12.43 10.74
C TRP A 121 4.34 11.98 9.64
N TYR A 122 4.38 12.72 8.54
CA TYR A 122 4.00 12.22 7.23
C TYR A 122 5.11 11.34 6.66
N PHE A 123 4.75 10.30 5.92
CA PHE A 123 5.67 9.39 5.25
C PHE A 123 5.39 9.33 3.75
N ASN A 124 6.46 9.24 2.94
CA ASN A 124 6.40 9.12 1.48
C ASN A 124 6.50 7.66 1.01
N SER A 125 6.51 7.42 -0.32
CA SER A 125 6.57 6.06 -0.89
C SER A 125 7.90 5.34 -0.61
N ALA A 126 8.94 6.06 -0.19
CA ALA A 126 10.22 5.51 0.23
C ALA A 126 10.25 5.15 1.73
N ASN A 127 9.10 5.17 2.41
CA ASN A 127 8.96 4.94 3.85
C ASN A 127 9.77 5.93 4.70
N GLN A 128 10.03 7.14 4.18
CA GLN A 128 10.78 8.17 4.90
C GLN A 128 9.86 9.31 5.35
N PRO A 129 10.16 9.96 6.49
CA PRO A 129 9.48 11.18 6.89
C PRO A 129 9.56 12.24 5.79
N CYS A 130 8.44 12.88 5.50
CA CYS A 130 8.32 13.92 4.48
C CYS A 130 7.55 15.14 5.01
N ALA A 131 7.56 16.22 4.24
CA ALA A 131 6.81 17.42 4.54
C ALA A 131 5.30 17.20 4.31
N ALA A 132 4.48 18.07 4.91
CA ALA A 132 3.03 18.01 4.75
C ALA A 132 2.58 18.29 3.30
N ASP A 133 3.32 19.09 2.55
CA ASP A 133 3.04 19.45 1.15
C ASP A 133 3.77 18.57 0.12
N ASP A 134 4.43 17.49 0.57
CA ASP A 134 5.07 16.54 -0.33
C ASP A 134 4.02 15.82 -1.20
N ALA A 135 4.18 15.89 -2.52
CA ALA A 135 3.28 15.25 -3.49
C ALA A 135 3.32 13.71 -3.41
N ASP A 136 4.39 13.15 -2.86
CA ASP A 136 4.55 11.71 -2.66
C ASP A 136 4.22 11.26 -1.24
N ARG A 137 3.64 12.12 -0.41
CA ARG A 137 3.08 11.73 0.90
C ARG A 137 2.05 10.61 0.71
N LYS A 138 2.16 9.52 1.48
CA LYS A 138 1.25 8.35 1.42
C LYS A 138 0.63 7.98 2.75
N ALA A 139 1.29 8.28 3.86
CA ALA A 139 0.83 7.83 5.16
C ALA A 139 1.27 8.74 6.29
N THR A 140 0.79 8.43 7.50
CA THR A 140 1.09 9.13 8.73
C THR A 140 1.29 8.15 9.87
N VAL A 141 2.14 8.52 10.83
CA VAL A 141 2.16 7.92 12.17
C VAL A 141 2.22 9.05 13.18
N THR A 142 1.24 9.11 14.09
CA THR A 142 1.15 10.11 15.16
C THR A 142 0.99 9.46 16.52
N LEU A 143 1.56 10.09 17.54
CA LEU A 143 1.43 9.70 18.93
C LEU A 143 0.32 10.50 19.62
N ASP A 144 -0.73 9.81 20.06
CA ASP A 144 -1.69 10.36 21.01
C ASP A 144 -1.23 10.00 22.43
N LYS A 145 -0.61 10.98 23.11
CA LYS A 145 -0.13 10.84 24.49
C LYS A 145 -1.28 10.65 25.49
N THR A 146 -2.46 11.21 25.23
CA THR A 146 -3.61 11.13 26.14
C THR A 146 -4.26 9.76 26.07
N ALA A 147 -4.49 9.27 24.86
CA ALA A 147 -5.04 7.93 24.61
C ALA A 147 -3.99 6.82 24.73
N LYS A 148 -2.70 7.18 24.92
CA LYS A 148 -1.55 6.28 24.96
C LYS A 148 -1.49 5.35 23.75
N SER A 149 -1.55 5.94 22.56
CA SER A 149 -1.65 5.18 21.32
C SER A 149 -0.83 5.75 20.19
N LEU A 150 -0.38 4.86 19.31
CA LEU A 150 0.11 5.23 17.99
C LEU A 150 -1.03 5.07 17.00
N ILE A 151 -1.23 6.10 16.18
CA ILE A 151 -2.23 6.14 15.12
C ILE A 151 -1.47 6.13 13.80
N ALA A 152 -1.62 5.06 13.04
CA ALA A 152 -1.07 4.95 11.70
C ALA A 152 -2.20 5.02 10.67
N ALA A 153 -2.07 5.88 9.67
CA ALA A 153 -3.12 6.11 8.69
C ALA A 153 -2.54 6.30 7.28
N VAL A 154 -3.30 5.90 6.26
CA VAL A 154 -2.99 6.23 4.86
C VAL A 154 -3.65 7.55 4.47
N THR A 155 -2.97 8.33 3.62
CA THR A 155 -3.51 9.58 3.09
C THR A 155 -4.25 9.33 1.78
N PRO A 156 -5.09 10.26 1.30
CA PRO A 156 -5.79 10.10 0.03
C PRO A 156 -4.87 9.94 -1.18
N GLU A 157 -3.62 10.39 -1.10
CA GLU A 157 -2.61 10.23 -2.15
C GLU A 157 -2.02 8.81 -2.20
N ALA A 158 -2.30 7.95 -1.21
CA ALA A 158 -2.04 6.52 -1.30
C ALA A 158 -3.10 5.87 -2.20
N GLY A 159 -2.73 5.68 -3.46
CA GLY A 159 -3.56 4.96 -4.44
C GLY A 159 -3.59 3.45 -4.17
N GLY A 160 -4.50 2.75 -4.86
CA GLY A 160 -4.54 1.29 -4.89
C GLY A 160 -3.18 0.67 -5.23
N GLY A 161 -2.84 -0.43 -4.56
CA GLY A 161 -1.56 -1.12 -4.71
C GLY A 161 -0.41 -0.50 -3.89
N THR A 162 -0.65 0.58 -3.14
CA THR A 162 0.37 1.13 -2.23
C THR A 162 0.75 0.10 -1.17
N SER A 163 2.05 -0.07 -0.92
CA SER A 163 2.59 -0.91 0.16
C SER A 163 3.72 -0.16 0.86
N LEU A 164 3.61 -0.03 2.18
CA LEU A 164 4.50 0.77 3.02
C LEU A 164 4.94 -0.05 4.23
N GLN A 165 6.16 0.23 4.70
CA GLN A 165 6.69 -0.27 5.96
C GLN A 165 7.25 0.90 6.76
N LEU A 166 6.40 1.47 7.61
CA LEU A 166 6.74 2.64 8.41
C LEU A 166 7.33 2.20 9.73
N ASN A 167 8.39 2.88 10.18
CA ASN A 167 9.07 2.52 11.42
C ASN A 167 9.21 3.75 12.31
N VAL A 168 8.75 3.62 13.54
CA VAL A 168 8.92 4.62 14.60
C VAL A 168 9.28 3.89 15.90
N GLY A 169 9.89 4.59 16.84
CA GLY A 169 10.23 3.97 18.12
C GLY A 169 10.44 4.96 19.24
N PHE A 170 10.37 4.43 20.46
CA PHE A 170 10.73 5.13 21.69
C PHE A 170 12.08 4.62 22.14
N ALA A 171 12.98 5.50 22.57
CA ALA A 171 14.27 5.12 23.12
C ALA A 171 14.60 5.97 24.34
N LYS A 172 15.38 5.42 25.27
CA LYS A 172 16.02 6.28 26.27
C LYS A 172 16.92 7.28 25.57
N ASN A 173 16.81 8.54 25.96
CA ASN A 173 17.65 9.59 25.44
C ASN A 173 19.07 9.41 25.98
N GLY A 174 19.90 8.76 25.19
CA GLY A 174 21.26 8.39 25.51
C GLY A 174 22.17 8.54 24.29
N PRO A 175 23.42 8.12 24.42
CA PRO A 175 24.42 8.32 23.38
C PRO A 175 24.15 7.52 22.10
N ASP A 176 23.29 6.50 22.11
CA ASP A 176 23.15 5.49 21.03
C ASP A 176 21.71 5.04 20.72
N PHE A 177 20.78 5.21 21.68
CA PHE A 177 19.40 4.73 21.60
C PHE A 177 19.29 3.19 21.54
N ASP A 178 20.18 2.47 22.24
CA ASP A 178 20.16 0.99 22.30
C ASP A 178 19.03 0.42 23.17
N ASP A 179 18.57 1.16 24.19
CA ASP A 179 17.40 0.79 24.98
C ASP A 179 16.16 1.38 24.29
N TYR A 180 15.40 0.56 23.56
CA TYR A 180 14.30 1.04 22.74
C TYR A 180 13.15 0.04 22.58
N VAL A 181 12.00 0.58 22.17
CA VAL A 181 10.88 -0.21 21.60
C VAL A 181 10.57 0.35 20.21
N ARG A 182 10.52 -0.53 19.21
CA ARG A 182 10.25 -0.19 17.81
C ARG A 182 8.89 -0.71 17.37
N PHE A 183 8.14 0.12 16.67
CA PHE A 183 6.92 -0.24 15.97
C PHE A 183 7.16 -0.23 14.47
N THR A 184 6.84 -1.35 13.82
CA THR A 184 6.86 -1.53 12.37
C THR A 184 5.42 -1.64 11.88
N PHE A 185 4.96 -0.68 11.09
CA PHE A 185 3.64 -0.67 10.47
C PHE A 185 3.76 -1.07 9.00
N ASN A 186 3.35 -2.30 8.67
CA ASN A 186 3.16 -2.75 7.30
C ASN A 186 1.75 -2.33 6.85
N LEU A 187 1.68 -1.25 6.08
CA LEU A 187 0.41 -0.69 5.61
C LEU A 187 0.28 -0.98 4.11
N SER A 188 -0.88 -1.46 3.68
CA SER A 188 -1.20 -1.58 2.25
C SER A 188 -2.52 -0.92 1.92
N VAL A 189 -2.67 -0.48 0.67
CA VAL A 189 -3.93 0.02 0.13
C VAL A 189 -4.38 -0.92 -0.97
N ASP A 190 -5.53 -1.54 -0.75
CA ASP A 190 -6.24 -2.34 -1.71
C ASP A 190 -7.28 -1.49 -2.45
N ASP A 191 -7.49 -1.81 -3.72
CA ASP A 191 -8.49 -1.16 -4.55
C ASP A 191 -9.55 -2.19 -4.98
N PRO A 192 -10.68 -2.27 -4.26
CA PRO A 192 -11.71 -3.24 -4.59
C PRO A 192 -12.46 -2.89 -5.88
N THR A 193 -12.23 -1.71 -6.46
CA THR A 193 -12.91 -1.22 -7.67
C THR A 193 -12.29 -1.73 -8.97
N TYR A 194 -11.06 -2.26 -8.95
CA TYR A 194 -10.39 -2.79 -10.14
C TYR A 194 -9.82 -4.19 -9.91
N ILE A 195 -10.28 -5.13 -10.72
CA ILE A 195 -9.83 -6.52 -10.72
C ILE A 195 -9.13 -6.80 -12.04
N TYR A 196 -7.87 -7.20 -11.96
CA TYR A 196 -7.06 -7.59 -13.12
C TYR A 196 -6.89 -9.09 -13.14
N MET A 197 -7.19 -9.72 -14.28
CA MET A 197 -7.05 -11.17 -14.45
C MET A 197 -6.44 -11.50 -15.80
N ASP A 198 -5.56 -12.49 -15.78
CA ASP A 198 -5.02 -13.12 -16.98
C ASP A 198 -5.67 -14.50 -17.13
N TYR A 199 -6.25 -14.78 -18.30
CA TYR A 199 -6.87 -16.07 -18.57
C TYR A 199 -6.41 -16.67 -19.89
N THR A 200 -6.15 -17.98 -19.89
CA THR A 200 -5.89 -18.74 -21.12
C THR A 200 -7.11 -19.56 -21.47
N PHE A 201 -7.77 -19.21 -22.58
CA PHE A 201 -8.87 -20.01 -23.13
C PHE A 201 -8.34 -21.32 -23.72
N SER A 202 -8.99 -22.42 -23.36
CA SER A 202 -8.88 -23.71 -24.04
C SER A 202 -9.99 -23.86 -25.10
N TYR A 203 -9.87 -24.87 -25.96
CA TYR A 203 -10.87 -25.13 -27.00
C TYR A 203 -12.28 -25.26 -26.43
N ASP A 204 -13.21 -24.45 -26.94
CA ASP A 204 -14.62 -24.39 -26.51
C ASP A 204 -14.82 -24.07 -25.01
N GLY A 205 -13.78 -23.53 -24.36
CA GLY A 205 -13.84 -23.11 -22.97
C GLY A 205 -14.56 -21.77 -22.80
N ALA A 206 -15.45 -21.70 -21.82
CA ALA A 206 -15.89 -20.44 -21.24
C ALA A 206 -15.05 -20.13 -19.99
N TYR A 207 -14.78 -18.85 -19.76
CA TYR A 207 -14.26 -18.40 -18.48
C TYR A 207 -15.41 -17.86 -17.65
N THR A 208 -15.61 -18.45 -16.48
CA THR A 208 -16.71 -18.10 -15.58
C THR A 208 -16.11 -17.59 -14.28
N ILE A 209 -16.68 -16.50 -13.79
CA ILE A 209 -16.40 -15.93 -12.48
C ILE A 209 -17.68 -15.97 -11.68
N GLU A 210 -17.67 -16.63 -10.54
CA GLU A 210 -18.84 -16.76 -9.68
C GLU A 210 -18.83 -15.62 -8.66
N LEU A 211 -19.54 -14.53 -8.98
CA LEU A 211 -19.52 -13.31 -8.16
C LEU A 211 -19.83 -13.51 -6.67
N PRO A 212 -20.82 -14.33 -6.25
CA PRO A 212 -21.11 -14.50 -4.83
C PRO A 212 -20.00 -15.20 -4.07
N GLU A 213 -19.26 -16.12 -4.71
CA GLU A 213 -18.15 -16.84 -4.07
C GLU A 213 -16.87 -16.00 -4.10
N ASP A 214 -16.56 -15.43 -5.26
CA ASP A 214 -15.27 -14.81 -5.52
C ASP A 214 -15.22 -13.33 -5.08
N TYR A 215 -16.34 -12.60 -5.15
CA TYR A 215 -16.34 -11.13 -5.14
C TYR A 215 -17.43 -10.45 -4.30
N ALA A 216 -18.18 -11.20 -3.48
CA ALA A 216 -19.21 -10.63 -2.61
C ALA A 216 -18.67 -9.53 -1.66
N SER A 217 -17.47 -9.72 -1.09
CA SER A 217 -16.85 -8.70 -0.23
C SER A 217 -16.53 -7.43 -1.00
N ASN A 218 -15.95 -7.53 -2.20
CA ASN A 218 -15.63 -6.36 -3.02
C ASN A 218 -16.90 -5.58 -3.37
N ILE A 219 -17.99 -6.29 -3.69
CA ILE A 219 -19.29 -5.67 -3.97
C ILE A 219 -19.80 -4.91 -2.74
N GLU A 220 -19.73 -5.51 -1.56
CA GLU A 220 -20.10 -4.85 -0.30
C GLU A 220 -19.26 -3.60 -0.05
N ASP A 221 -17.93 -3.69 -0.24
CA ASP A 221 -17.02 -2.56 -0.05
C ASP A 221 -17.30 -1.40 -1.01
N VAL A 222 -17.56 -1.70 -2.29
CA VAL A 222 -17.70 -0.69 -3.36
C VAL A 222 -19.09 -0.06 -3.37
N PHE A 223 -20.14 -0.87 -3.24
CA PHE A 223 -21.52 -0.41 -3.39
C PHE A 223 -22.19 -0.09 -2.04
N GLY A 224 -21.65 -0.63 -0.94
CA GLY A 224 -22.19 -0.45 0.41
C GLY A 224 -23.45 -1.25 0.67
N MET A 225 -23.63 -2.39 -0.02
CA MET A 225 -24.80 -3.26 0.07
C MET A 225 -24.37 -4.72 -0.06
N SER A 226 -25.15 -5.63 0.53
CA SER A 226 -24.90 -7.07 0.40
C SER A 226 -25.04 -7.54 -1.06
N PHE A 227 -24.48 -8.71 -1.39
CA PHE A 227 -24.61 -9.28 -2.74
C PHE A 227 -26.07 -9.49 -3.18
N SER A 228 -26.96 -9.85 -2.24
CA SER A 228 -28.39 -9.99 -2.55
C SER A 228 -29.03 -8.66 -2.92
N GLU A 229 -28.77 -7.60 -2.13
CA GLU A 229 -29.27 -6.25 -2.42
C GLU A 229 -28.67 -5.68 -3.71
N PHE A 230 -27.42 -6.01 -4.00
CA PHE A 230 -26.76 -5.67 -5.26
C PHE A 230 -27.47 -6.28 -6.48
N ASN A 231 -27.89 -7.54 -6.39
CA ASN A 231 -28.68 -8.18 -7.45
C ASN A 231 -30.08 -7.57 -7.59
N ASP A 232 -30.75 -7.27 -6.48
CA ASP A 232 -32.03 -6.57 -6.52
C ASP A 232 -31.89 -5.19 -7.19
N ALA A 233 -30.79 -4.47 -6.92
CA ALA A 233 -30.48 -3.18 -7.52
C ALA A 233 -30.10 -3.28 -9.02
N LEU A 234 -29.44 -4.37 -9.42
CA LEU A 234 -29.23 -4.71 -10.84
C LEU A 234 -30.56 -4.92 -11.54
N ASP A 235 -31.46 -5.74 -11.00
CA ASP A 235 -32.77 -6.01 -11.57
C ASP A 235 -33.65 -4.76 -11.65
N ALA A 236 -33.55 -3.87 -10.66
CA ALA A 236 -34.21 -2.57 -10.66
C ALA A 236 -33.58 -1.57 -11.67
N GLY A 237 -32.40 -1.87 -12.21
CA GLY A 237 -31.65 -1.00 -13.13
C GLY A 237 -31.00 0.21 -12.44
N GLU A 238 -30.80 0.14 -11.13
CA GLU A 238 -30.06 1.12 -10.33
C GLU A 238 -28.55 0.91 -10.47
N ILE A 239 -28.12 -0.35 -10.52
CA ILE A 239 -26.78 -0.75 -10.92
C ILE A 239 -26.83 -1.26 -12.37
N GLN A 240 -25.81 -0.93 -13.15
CA GLN A 240 -25.71 -1.30 -14.56
C GLN A 240 -24.50 -2.17 -14.83
N PHE A 241 -24.70 -3.31 -15.50
CA PHE A 241 -23.60 -4.04 -16.12
C PHE A 241 -23.11 -3.28 -17.37
N ALA A 242 -21.85 -2.86 -17.36
CA ALA A 242 -21.30 -1.90 -18.30
C ALA A 242 -20.00 -2.40 -18.94
N LEU A 243 -19.77 -2.01 -20.18
CA LEU A 243 -18.51 -2.19 -20.91
C LEU A 243 -17.67 -0.92 -20.79
N ALA A 244 -16.40 -1.07 -20.46
CA ALA A 244 -15.39 -0.02 -20.49
C ALA A 244 -14.33 -0.29 -21.55
N ASP A 245 -13.70 0.78 -22.02
CA ASP A 245 -12.57 0.73 -22.92
C ASP A 245 -11.35 0.17 -22.17
N PRO A 246 -10.70 -0.92 -22.62
CA PRO A 246 -9.57 -1.49 -21.89
C PRO A 246 -8.37 -0.55 -21.74
N ALA A 247 -8.14 0.35 -22.71
CA ALA A 247 -6.99 1.24 -22.70
C ALA A 247 -7.21 2.48 -21.82
N THR A 248 -8.42 3.03 -21.82
CA THR A 248 -8.74 4.28 -21.11
C THR A 248 -9.59 4.08 -19.86
N GLN A 249 -10.16 2.89 -19.67
CA GLN A 249 -11.05 2.49 -18.58
C GLN A 249 -12.32 3.34 -18.47
N LYS A 250 -12.64 4.09 -19.52
CA LYS A 250 -13.86 4.89 -19.61
C LYS A 250 -15.01 3.99 -20.04
N TRP A 251 -16.17 4.16 -19.42
CA TRP A 251 -17.39 3.46 -19.81
C TRP A 251 -17.75 3.78 -21.27
N ILE A 252 -17.81 2.76 -22.13
CA ILE A 252 -18.21 2.88 -23.54
C ILE A 252 -19.72 2.66 -23.65
N ASN A 253 -20.24 1.66 -22.93
CA ASN A 253 -21.65 1.29 -22.99
C ASN A 253 -22.16 0.93 -21.60
N LYS A 254 -23.25 1.56 -21.19
CA LYS A 254 -23.95 1.32 -19.92
C LYS A 254 -25.29 0.70 -20.26
N GLY A 255 -25.32 -0.63 -20.37
CA GLY A 255 -26.48 -1.40 -20.78
C GLY A 255 -27.59 -1.42 -19.73
N THR A 256 -28.71 -2.02 -20.11
CA THR A 256 -29.76 -2.51 -19.21
C THR A 256 -29.37 -3.90 -18.66
N PRO A 257 -30.04 -4.40 -17.61
CA PRO A 257 -29.88 -5.79 -17.16
C PRO A 257 -30.11 -6.76 -18.33
N ALA A 258 -29.37 -7.89 -18.36
CA ALA A 258 -29.32 -8.89 -19.45
C ALA A 258 -28.55 -8.52 -20.74
N THR A 259 -27.63 -7.55 -20.70
CA THR A 259 -26.80 -7.22 -21.86
C THR A 259 -25.60 -8.16 -21.97
N THR A 260 -25.52 -8.93 -23.07
CA THR A 260 -24.24 -9.51 -23.51
C THR A 260 -23.50 -8.48 -24.35
N TYR A 261 -22.26 -8.19 -23.99
CA TYR A 261 -21.37 -7.38 -24.81
C TYR A 261 -20.55 -8.27 -25.74
N TYR A 262 -20.37 -7.82 -26.97
CA TYR A 262 -19.48 -8.43 -27.94
C TYR A 262 -18.41 -7.40 -28.28
N THR A 263 -17.14 -7.81 -28.24
CA THR A 263 -16.02 -6.92 -28.56
C THR A 263 -15.07 -7.54 -29.58
N ASN A 264 -14.41 -6.67 -30.34
CA ASN A 264 -13.27 -7.07 -31.16
C ASN A 264 -11.99 -7.18 -30.31
N LEU A 265 -10.85 -7.51 -30.94
CA LEU A 265 -9.56 -7.69 -30.23
C LEU A 265 -9.05 -6.42 -29.52
N ALA A 266 -9.51 -5.24 -29.93
CA ALA A 266 -9.18 -3.97 -29.28
C ALA A 266 -10.13 -3.64 -28.11
N GLY A 267 -11.09 -4.53 -27.79
CA GLY A 267 -12.09 -4.31 -26.75
C GLY A 267 -13.18 -3.31 -27.14
N GLN A 268 -13.31 -2.99 -28.44
CA GLN A 268 -14.35 -2.08 -28.93
C GLN A 268 -15.63 -2.85 -29.20
N VAL A 269 -16.78 -2.18 -28.99
CA VAL A 269 -18.11 -2.77 -29.23
C VAL A 269 -18.25 -3.25 -30.68
N THR A 270 -18.68 -4.50 -30.84
CA THR A 270 -19.08 -5.10 -32.11
C THR A 270 -20.37 -5.92 -31.91
N GLN A 271 -20.69 -6.84 -32.82
CA GLN A 271 -21.86 -7.73 -32.79
C GLN A 271 -21.43 -9.20 -32.92
N ALA A 272 -22.30 -10.13 -32.51
CA ALA A 272 -21.98 -11.56 -32.44
C ALA A 272 -21.63 -12.20 -33.79
N ASP A 273 -22.18 -11.68 -34.88
CA ASP A 273 -22.03 -12.16 -36.26
C ASP A 273 -21.05 -11.31 -37.09
N ALA A 274 -20.39 -10.33 -36.47
CA ALA A 274 -19.41 -9.49 -37.14
C ALA A 274 -18.10 -10.24 -37.39
N ASP A 275 -17.47 -9.99 -38.54
CA ASP A 275 -16.18 -10.61 -38.92
C ASP A 275 -15.05 -10.29 -37.92
N ASP A 276 -15.15 -9.20 -37.18
CA ASP A 276 -14.16 -8.75 -36.19
C ASP A 276 -14.47 -9.19 -34.74
N PHE A 277 -15.53 -9.97 -34.53
CA PHE A 277 -15.91 -10.49 -33.21
C PHE A 277 -14.80 -11.35 -32.60
N ALA A 278 -14.39 -11.00 -31.38
CA ALA A 278 -13.33 -11.71 -30.66
C ALA A 278 -13.80 -12.37 -29.36
N ILE A 279 -14.51 -11.63 -28.51
CA ILE A 279 -14.91 -12.12 -27.18
C ILE A 279 -16.25 -11.52 -26.77
N SER A 280 -17.08 -12.33 -26.11
CA SER A 280 -18.32 -11.87 -25.48
C SER A 280 -18.20 -11.90 -23.98
N ALA A 281 -18.89 -10.98 -23.30
CA ALA A 281 -19.06 -10.97 -21.85
C ALA A 281 -20.53 -10.78 -21.49
N ALA A 282 -21.03 -11.62 -20.58
CA ALA A 282 -22.38 -11.56 -20.06
C ALA A 282 -22.36 -11.62 -18.53
N TYR A 283 -23.31 -10.93 -17.90
CA TYR A 283 -23.70 -11.19 -16.53
C TYR A 283 -24.98 -12.02 -16.56
N GLU A 284 -24.89 -13.28 -16.16
CA GLU A 284 -26.01 -14.23 -16.18
C GLU A 284 -25.82 -15.35 -15.15
N MET A 285 -26.92 -16.00 -14.79
CA MET A 285 -26.90 -17.19 -13.97
C MET A 285 -26.26 -18.35 -14.74
N ASN A 286 -25.23 -18.96 -14.17
CA ASN A 286 -24.54 -20.10 -14.78
C ASN A 286 -25.35 -21.40 -14.69
N SER A 287 -24.85 -22.49 -15.27
CA SER A 287 -25.53 -23.79 -15.30
C SER A 287 -25.79 -24.41 -13.92
N ASN A 288 -25.10 -23.94 -12.88
CA ASN A 288 -25.25 -24.39 -11.50
C ASN A 288 -26.22 -23.51 -10.69
N GLY A 289 -26.82 -22.48 -11.31
CA GLY A 289 -27.72 -21.56 -10.63
C GLY A 289 -27.00 -20.44 -9.88
N VAL A 290 -25.76 -20.10 -10.26
CA VAL A 290 -24.94 -19.09 -9.59
C VAL A 290 -24.76 -17.86 -10.48
N GLU A 291 -25.01 -16.67 -9.95
CA GLU A 291 -24.82 -15.39 -10.65
C GLU A 291 -23.35 -15.18 -11.03
N SER A 292 -23.08 -15.08 -12.33
CA SER A 292 -21.72 -15.16 -12.86
C SER A 292 -21.42 -14.14 -13.96
N LEU A 293 -20.16 -13.74 -14.04
CA LEU A 293 -19.62 -13.15 -15.27
C LEU A 293 -19.08 -14.26 -16.17
N ILE A 294 -19.58 -14.33 -17.39
CA ILE A 294 -19.24 -15.38 -18.34
C ILE A 294 -18.61 -14.77 -19.58
N PHE A 295 -17.40 -15.22 -19.89
CA PHE A 295 -16.64 -14.81 -21.06
C PHE A 295 -16.49 -15.98 -22.03
N LYS A 296 -16.76 -15.72 -23.32
CA LYS A 296 -16.64 -16.71 -24.39
C LYS A 296 -15.90 -16.10 -25.56
N TYR A 297 -14.87 -16.79 -26.04
CA TYR A 297 -14.10 -16.35 -27.20
C TYR A 297 -14.76 -16.83 -28.50
N ASN A 298 -14.50 -16.12 -29.61
CA ASN A 298 -14.87 -16.57 -30.94
C ASN A 298 -13.98 -17.76 -31.34
N ASN A 299 -14.57 -18.93 -31.54
CA ASN A 299 -13.85 -20.17 -31.86
C ASN A 299 -13.12 -20.15 -33.22
N THR A 300 -13.35 -19.14 -34.06
CA THR A 300 -12.60 -18.92 -35.30
C THR A 300 -11.26 -18.20 -35.09
N LEU A 301 -11.00 -17.67 -33.90
CA LEU A 301 -9.71 -17.03 -33.59
C LEU A 301 -8.57 -18.05 -33.63
N ALA A 302 -7.43 -17.61 -34.15
CA ALA A 302 -6.23 -18.44 -34.20
C ALA A 302 -5.65 -18.67 -32.79
N GLU A 303 -5.06 -19.85 -32.58
CA GLU A 303 -4.18 -20.09 -31.45
C GLU A 303 -3.06 -19.03 -31.41
N GLY A 304 -2.70 -18.59 -30.21
CA GLY A 304 -1.72 -17.53 -30.02
C GLY A 304 -2.32 -16.12 -29.97
N THR A 305 -3.61 -15.97 -30.30
CA THR A 305 -4.28 -14.67 -30.27
C THR A 305 -4.39 -14.15 -28.84
N THR A 306 -4.05 -12.87 -28.63
CA THR A 306 -4.22 -12.15 -27.37
C THR A 306 -5.21 -11.01 -27.53
N GLY A 307 -5.95 -10.70 -26.47
CA GLY A 307 -6.80 -9.51 -26.42
C GLY A 307 -7.13 -9.10 -25.00
N GLN A 308 -7.93 -8.04 -24.89
CA GLN A 308 -8.40 -7.53 -23.60
C GLN A 308 -9.88 -7.15 -23.68
N ILE A 309 -10.59 -7.35 -22.57
CA ILE A 309 -11.94 -6.83 -22.37
C ILE A 309 -12.04 -6.24 -20.96
N CYS A 310 -12.75 -5.12 -20.83
CA CYS A 310 -13.04 -4.50 -19.54
C CYS A 310 -14.55 -4.37 -19.36
N VAL A 311 -15.12 -5.10 -18.42
CA VAL A 311 -16.54 -5.02 -18.05
C VAL A 311 -16.68 -4.74 -16.57
N GLY A 312 -17.85 -4.36 -16.12
CA GLY A 312 -18.03 -4.07 -14.71
C GLY A 312 -19.45 -3.66 -14.36
N PHE A 313 -19.58 -3.18 -13.13
CA PHE A 313 -20.84 -2.72 -12.56
C PHE A 313 -20.67 -1.28 -12.13
N VAL A 314 -21.68 -0.45 -12.37
CA VAL A 314 -21.66 0.97 -12.01
C VAL A 314 -23.03 1.40 -11.51
N ASP A 315 -23.06 2.12 -10.40
CA ASP A 315 -24.27 2.78 -9.92
C ASP A 315 -24.63 3.92 -10.89
N LYS A 316 -25.88 3.92 -11.35
CA LYS A 316 -26.39 4.88 -12.32
C LYS A 316 -26.39 6.32 -11.79
N ASN A 317 -26.51 6.49 -10.48
CA ASN A 317 -26.60 7.79 -9.80
C ASN A 317 -25.26 8.24 -9.20
N ASP A 318 -24.30 7.33 -9.02
CA ASP A 318 -22.97 7.61 -8.48
C ASP A 318 -21.87 6.82 -9.22
N GLU A 319 -21.25 7.42 -10.24
CA GLU A 319 -20.16 6.77 -10.98
C GLU A 319 -18.92 6.47 -10.12
N GLY A 320 -18.81 7.04 -8.91
CA GLY A 320 -17.78 6.70 -7.93
C GLY A 320 -17.98 5.32 -7.31
N LYS A 321 -19.21 4.80 -7.31
CA LYS A 321 -19.54 3.42 -6.95
C LYS A 321 -19.51 2.55 -8.19
N ALA A 322 -18.30 2.11 -8.54
CA ALA A 322 -18.12 1.26 -9.69
C ALA A 322 -17.02 0.24 -9.48
N MET A 323 -17.18 -0.93 -10.09
CA MET A 323 -16.28 -2.06 -10.01
C MET A 323 -16.02 -2.58 -11.41
N LYS A 324 -14.76 -2.82 -11.78
CA LYS A 324 -14.33 -3.23 -13.11
C LYS A 324 -13.48 -4.49 -13.05
N PHE A 325 -13.69 -5.34 -14.04
CA PHE A 325 -12.94 -6.54 -14.34
C PHE A 325 -12.19 -6.30 -15.66
N MET A 326 -10.87 -6.18 -15.58
CA MET A 326 -9.97 -6.14 -16.72
C MET A 326 -9.44 -7.55 -16.97
N ILE A 327 -9.90 -8.18 -18.05
CA ILE A 327 -9.47 -9.52 -18.46
C ILE A 327 -8.51 -9.38 -19.62
N SER A 328 -7.24 -9.73 -19.40
CA SER A 328 -6.33 -10.04 -20.48
C SER A 328 -6.45 -11.52 -20.80
N TYR A 329 -6.61 -11.86 -22.08
CA TYR A 329 -6.80 -13.23 -22.48
C TYR A 329 -5.84 -13.68 -23.57
N TYR A 330 -5.56 -14.97 -23.57
CA TYR A 330 -4.78 -15.68 -24.56
C TYR A 330 -5.56 -16.89 -25.08
N ILE A 331 -5.58 -17.11 -26.39
CA ILE A 331 -6.16 -18.31 -26.99
C ILE A 331 -5.08 -19.40 -27.00
N GLY A 332 -5.24 -20.36 -26.09
CA GLY A 332 -4.32 -21.47 -25.89
C GLY A 332 -4.37 -22.51 -27.00
N ALA A 333 -3.58 -23.57 -26.82
CA ALA A 333 -3.50 -24.67 -27.78
C ALA A 333 -4.89 -25.30 -27.99
N LEU A 334 -5.43 -25.12 -29.19
CA LEU A 334 -6.70 -25.69 -29.59
C LEU A 334 -6.43 -27.13 -30.01
N GLY A 335 -6.34 -28.03 -29.03
CA GLY A 335 -6.15 -29.46 -29.27
C GLY A 335 -7.23 -30.00 -30.20
N LYS A 336 -6.93 -30.09 -31.49
CA LYS A 336 -7.70 -30.82 -32.50
C LYS A 336 -7.20 -32.26 -32.58
#